data_AF-A0A937W1N8-F1
#
_entry.id   AF-A0A937W1N8-F1
#
_cell.length_a   1.000
_cell.length_b   1.000
_cell.length_c   1.000
_cell.angle_alpha   90.00
_cell.angle_beta   90.00
_cell.angle_gamma   90.00
#
_symmetry.space_group_name_H-M   'P 1'
#
loop_
_entity.id
_entity.type
_entity.pdbx_description
1 polymer ?
#
loop_
_entity_poly.entity_id
_entity_poly.type
_entity_poly.pdbx_seq_one_letter_code
_entity_poly.pdbx_strand_id
1 'polypeptide(L)'
;MAARPNTQPLPALSGEVEPHLIYLKLAFIVQHYTPLATQAAQHAWSHVDSLAKLLEGEVDVRRDRATKSRIRLARFPVIKTLEQFRWDWPTRINRLQVHNHFHLECIKAKANLILLGGVGLGKTWLACALGHQACREGYTVVSLRLPRLLQELPMAKGDGRYPKLRASLAKTA
;
A
#
# COMPACT_ATOMS: atom_id res chain seq x y z
N MET A 1 -35.58 3.89 34.27
CA MET A 1 -34.44 3.29 35.00
C MET A 1 -33.27 3.15 34.04
N ALA A 2 -32.46 4.21 33.91
CA ALA A 2 -31.25 4.20 33.09
C ALA A 2 -30.06 3.85 34.00
N ALA A 3 -29.44 2.69 33.76
CA ALA A 3 -28.22 2.31 34.45
C ALA A 3 -27.10 3.30 34.07
N ARG A 4 -26.57 4.01 35.07
CA ARG A 4 -25.40 4.88 34.90
C ARG A 4 -24.23 4.01 34.40
N PRO A 5 -23.51 4.39 33.33
CA PRO A 5 -22.29 3.69 32.99
C PRO A 5 -21.31 3.91 34.15
N ASN A 6 -20.85 2.80 34.72
CA ASN A 6 -19.94 2.74 35.83
C ASN A 6 -18.57 3.26 35.38
N THR A 7 -18.29 4.55 35.59
CA THR A 7 -16.99 5.17 35.33
C THR A 7 -16.01 4.75 36.42
N GLN A 8 -15.55 3.50 36.39
CA GLN A 8 -14.38 3.10 37.15
C GLN A 8 -13.16 3.82 36.55
N PRO A 9 -12.29 4.44 37.37
CA PRO A 9 -11.01 4.94 36.88
C PRO A 9 -10.26 3.73 36.33
N LEU A 10 -9.83 3.81 35.07
CA LEU A 10 -9.09 2.75 34.40
C LEU A 10 -7.95 2.29 35.31
N PRO A 11 -7.98 1.05 35.85
CA PRO A 11 -6.83 0.52 36.55
C PRO A 11 -5.68 0.51 35.54
N ALA A 12 -4.49 0.93 35.97
CA ALA A 12 -3.27 0.76 35.19
C ALA A 12 -3.27 -0.67 34.64
N LEU A 13 -3.48 -0.79 33.33
CA LEU A 13 -3.63 -2.09 32.67
C LEU A 13 -2.44 -2.93 33.11
N SER A 14 -2.75 -4.07 33.73
CA SER A 14 -1.81 -5.00 34.36
C SER A 14 -0.54 -5.09 33.51
N GLY A 15 0.65 -4.99 34.11
CA GLY A 15 1.95 -5.04 33.39
C GLY A 15 2.16 -6.28 32.50
N GLU A 16 1.20 -7.19 32.45
CA GLU A 16 1.08 -8.36 31.58
C GLU A 16 0.59 -8.02 30.15
N VAL A 17 -0.14 -6.93 29.93
CA VAL A 17 -0.73 -6.67 28.60
C VAL A 17 0.32 -6.22 27.58
N GLU A 18 1.24 -5.35 27.99
CA GLU A 18 2.32 -4.85 27.12
C GLU A 18 3.17 -5.97 26.49
N PRO A 19 3.70 -6.97 27.24
CA PRO A 19 4.49 -8.03 26.63
C PRO A 19 3.68 -8.87 25.62
N HIS A 20 2.38 -9.09 25.86
CA HIS A 20 1.52 -9.76 24.88
C HIS A 20 1.31 -8.93 23.61
N LEU A 21 1.11 -7.61 23.73
CA LEU A 21 0.96 -6.72 22.58
C LEU A 21 2.23 -6.65 21.74
N ILE A 22 3.40 -6.63 22.39
CA ILE A 22 4.71 -6.67 21.72
C ILE A 22 4.90 -7.99 20.98
N TYR A 23 4.60 -9.12 21.62
CA TYR A 23 4.68 -10.45 21.00
C TYR A 23 3.79 -10.55 19.75
N LEU A 24 2.56 -10.03 19.81
CA LEU A 24 1.62 -9.99 18.69
C LEU A 24 1.94 -8.91 17.64
N LYS A 25 2.99 -8.12 17.85
CA LYS A 25 3.44 -7.02 16.98
C LYS A 25 2.36 -5.95 16.76
N LEU A 26 1.56 -5.66 17.79
CA LEU A 26 0.49 -4.67 17.79
C LEU A 26 1.03 -3.25 18.08
N ALA A 27 1.85 -2.75 17.18
CA ALA A 27 2.66 -1.55 17.41
C ALA A 27 1.82 -0.28 17.65
N PHE A 28 0.67 -0.14 16.98
CA PHE A 28 -0.22 1.00 17.20
C PHE A 28 -0.86 0.93 18.58
N ILE A 29 -1.37 -0.26 18.95
CA ILE A 29 -2.05 -0.45 20.23
C ILE A 29 -1.09 -0.19 21.39
N VAL A 30 0.15 -0.70 21.34
CA VAL A 30 1.17 -0.41 22.37
C VAL A 30 1.37 1.09 22.60
N GLN A 31 1.31 1.89 21.53
CA GLN A 31 1.54 3.34 21.62
C GLN A 31 0.29 4.14 22.02
N HIS A 32 -0.90 3.63 21.71
CA HIS A 32 -2.14 4.40 21.76
C HIS A 32 -3.20 3.86 22.72
N TYR A 33 -2.98 2.73 23.40
CA TYR A 33 -3.99 2.14 24.30
C TYR A 33 -4.37 3.06 25.47
N THR A 34 -3.39 3.65 26.17
CA THR A 34 -3.63 4.58 27.29
C THR A 34 -4.41 5.83 26.87
N PRO A 35 -3.97 6.61 25.85
CA PRO A 35 -4.71 7.81 25.46
C PRO A 35 -6.12 7.50 24.92
N LEU A 36 -6.30 6.40 24.16
CA LEU A 36 -7.63 6.01 23.67
C LEU A 36 -8.55 5.53 24.80
N ALA A 37 -8.01 4.87 25.84
CA ALA A 37 -8.78 4.48 27.01
C ALA A 37 -9.28 5.70 27.78
N THR A 38 -8.44 6.73 27.96
CA THR A 38 -8.85 8.01 28.57
C THR A 38 -9.93 8.71 27.75
N GLN A 39 -9.80 8.74 26.42
CA GLN A 39 -10.82 9.31 25.52
C GLN A 39 -12.14 8.52 25.59
N ALA A 40 -12.08 7.19 25.63
CA ALA A 40 -13.26 6.35 25.77
C ALA A 40 -14.02 6.64 27.07
N ALA A 41 -13.31 6.86 28.18
CA ALA A 41 -13.92 7.26 29.44
C ALA A 41 -14.56 8.66 29.38
N GLN A 42 -13.92 9.62 28.72
CA GLN A 42 -14.45 10.98 28.56
C GLN A 42 -15.68 11.05 27.66
N HIS A 43 -15.69 10.29 26.56
CA HIS A 43 -16.76 10.28 25.58
C HIS A 43 -17.81 9.19 25.84
N ALA A 44 -17.74 8.51 26.99
CA ALA A 44 -18.63 7.41 27.37
C ALA A 44 -18.78 6.33 26.28
N TRP A 45 -17.69 6.00 25.60
CA TRP A 45 -17.67 4.93 24.59
C TRP A 45 -17.91 3.57 25.25
N SER A 46 -18.59 2.67 24.53
CA SER A 46 -18.65 1.29 24.98
C SER A 46 -17.26 0.64 24.90
N HIS A 47 -17.04 -0.43 25.68
CA HIS A 47 -15.80 -1.21 25.60
C HIS A 47 -15.56 -1.79 24.21
N VAL A 48 -16.64 -2.07 23.47
CA VAL A 48 -16.55 -2.59 22.10
C VAL A 48 -16.10 -1.47 21.14
N ASP A 49 -16.61 -0.25 21.30
CA ASP A 49 -16.24 0.89 20.46
C ASP A 49 -14.78 1.30 20.65
N SER A 50 -14.29 1.31 21.90
CA SER A 50 -12.90 1.63 22.19
C SER A 50 -11.94 0.58 21.64
N LEU A 51 -12.29 -0.71 21.76
CA LEU A 51 -11.54 -1.80 21.14
C LEU A 51 -11.56 -1.68 19.61
N ALA A 52 -12.71 -1.39 19.01
CA ALA A 52 -12.84 -1.21 17.58
C ALA A 52 -11.91 -0.09 17.07
N LYS A 53 -11.81 1.03 17.79
CA LYS A 53 -10.90 2.13 17.44
C LYS A 53 -9.42 1.76 17.52
N LEU A 54 -9.03 0.99 18.53
CA LEU A 54 -7.66 0.48 18.65
C LEU A 54 -7.30 -0.48 17.50
N LEU A 55 -8.22 -1.37 17.16
CA LEU A 55 -8.04 -2.32 16.06
C LEU A 55 -8.02 -1.62 14.69
N GLU A 56 -8.87 -0.60 14.48
CA GLU A 56 -8.90 0.21 13.27
C GLU A 56 -7.52 0.84 13.01
N GLY A 57 -6.94 1.52 14.01
CA GLY A 57 -5.61 2.12 13.88
C GLY A 57 -4.48 1.10 13.63
N GLU A 58 -4.55 -0.08 14.26
CA GLU A 58 -3.57 -1.15 14.02
C GLU A 58 -3.68 -1.71 12.60
N VAL A 59 -4.91 -1.89 12.09
CA VAL A 59 -5.16 -2.32 10.71
C VAL A 59 -4.60 -1.29 9.73
N ASP A 60 -4.79 0.00 9.98
CA ASP A 60 -4.29 1.07 9.11
C ASP A 60 -2.77 1.12 9.08
N VAL A 61 -2.09 1.03 10.24
CA VAL A 61 -0.62 0.95 10.28
C VAL A 61 -0.10 -0.27 9.51
N ARG A 62 -0.78 -1.42 9.61
CA ARG A 62 -0.41 -2.63 8.86
C ARG A 62 -0.60 -2.45 7.37
N ARG A 63 -1.72 -1.86 6.93
CA ARG A 63 -1.98 -1.55 5.51
C ARG A 63 -0.93 -0.60 4.95
N ASP A 64 -0.59 0.45 5.68
CA ASP A 64 0.44 1.42 5.30
C ASP A 64 1.82 0.77 5.17
N ARG A 65 2.21 -0.06 6.14
CA ARG A 65 3.48 -0.80 6.07
C ARG A 65 3.52 -1.73 4.86
N ALA A 66 2.43 -2.44 4.59
CA ALA A 66 2.32 -3.31 3.42
C ALA A 66 2.47 -2.53 2.12
N THR A 67 1.75 -1.41 1.98
CA THR A 67 1.84 -0.51 0.82
C THR A 67 3.25 0.06 0.62
N LYS A 68 3.87 0.60 1.69
CA LYS A 68 5.26 1.09 1.64
C LYS A 68 6.24 0.00 1.22
N SER A 69 6.05 -1.22 1.72
CA SER A 69 6.87 -2.37 1.32
C SER A 69 6.72 -2.70 -0.16
N ARG A 70 5.48 -2.75 -0.69
CA ARG A 70 5.21 -2.99 -2.11
C ARG A 70 5.82 -1.91 -3.00
N ILE A 71 5.67 -0.63 -2.64
CA ILE A 71 6.27 0.50 -3.38
C ILE A 71 7.80 0.36 -3.42
N ARG A 72 8.43 0.02 -2.29
CA ARG A 72 9.88 -0.21 -2.22
C ARG A 72 10.32 -1.38 -3.09
N LEU A 73 9.57 -2.49 -3.07
CA LEU A 73 9.87 -3.67 -3.89
C LEU A 73 9.67 -3.44 -5.38
N ALA A 74 8.78 -2.51 -5.77
CA ALA A 74 8.53 -2.18 -7.16
C ALA A 74 9.68 -1.47 -7.88
N ARG A 75 10.62 -0.88 -7.14
CA ARG A 75 11.85 -0.25 -7.68
C ARG A 75 11.54 0.78 -8.77
N PHE A 76 10.51 1.61 -8.55
CA PHE A 76 10.21 2.71 -9.47
C PHE A 76 11.43 3.64 -9.59
N PRO A 77 11.79 4.09 -10.80
CA PRO A 77 12.87 5.07 -10.99
C PRO A 77 12.62 6.37 -10.20
N VAL A 78 11.35 6.80 -10.18
CA VAL A 78 10.86 7.93 -9.39
C VAL A 78 9.43 7.59 -8.98
N ILE A 79 9.07 7.82 -7.72
CA ILE A 79 7.68 7.70 -7.25
C ILE A 79 6.87 8.85 -7.83
N LYS A 80 5.81 8.52 -8.57
CA LYS A 80 4.87 9.46 -9.19
C LYS A 80 3.45 9.06 -8.81
N THR A 81 2.56 10.04 -8.70
CA THR A 81 1.14 9.82 -8.41
C THR A 81 0.30 10.61 -9.42
N LEU A 82 -0.91 10.14 -9.76
CA LEU A 82 -1.73 10.76 -10.80
C LEU A 82 -2.03 12.25 -10.52
N GLU A 83 -2.18 12.60 -9.25
CA GLU A 83 -2.47 13.96 -8.80
C GLU A 83 -1.34 14.95 -9.16
N GLN A 84 -0.11 14.46 -9.28
CA GLN A 84 1.05 15.25 -9.68
C GLN A 84 1.17 15.40 -11.22
N PHE A 85 0.24 14.82 -12.00
CA PHE A 85 0.31 14.90 -13.46
C PHE A 85 -0.06 16.31 -13.91
N ARG A 86 0.80 16.90 -14.74
CA ARG A 86 0.50 18.18 -15.37
C ARG A 86 -0.41 17.95 -16.57
N TRP A 87 -1.69 18.23 -16.42
CA TRP A 87 -2.67 18.02 -17.50
C TRP A 87 -2.66 19.09 -18.60
N ASP A 88 -1.86 20.15 -18.43
CA ASP A 88 -1.64 21.20 -19.44
C ASP A 88 -0.68 20.73 -20.54
N TRP A 89 0.00 19.60 -20.33
CA TRP A 89 0.93 19.00 -21.27
C TRP A 89 0.82 17.47 -21.19
N PRO A 90 0.43 16.74 -22.25
CA PRO A 90 0.43 17.11 -23.68
C PRO A 90 -0.81 17.88 -24.16
N THR A 91 -0.70 18.54 -25.32
CA THR A 91 -1.79 19.31 -25.96
C THR A 91 -3.06 18.52 -26.28
N ARG A 92 -2.94 17.20 -26.50
CA ARG A 92 -4.09 16.30 -26.70
C ARG A 92 -3.90 15.02 -25.90
N ILE A 93 -4.54 14.95 -24.73
CA ILE A 93 -4.64 13.74 -23.92
C ILE A 93 -6.08 13.57 -23.45
N ASN A 94 -6.67 12.39 -23.67
CA ASN A 94 -8.00 12.08 -23.16
C ASN A 94 -7.91 11.82 -21.66
N ARG A 95 -8.21 12.85 -20.85
CA ARG A 95 -8.13 12.78 -19.38
C ARG A 95 -9.02 11.68 -18.83
N LEU A 96 -10.25 11.57 -19.32
CA LEU A 96 -11.22 10.56 -18.86
C LEU A 96 -10.69 9.14 -19.08
N GLN A 97 -10.15 8.87 -20.28
CA GLN A 97 -9.57 7.56 -20.58
C GLN A 97 -8.38 7.24 -19.66
N VAL A 98 -7.50 8.21 -19.40
CA VAL A 98 -6.37 8.01 -18.46
C VAL A 98 -6.90 7.70 -17.07
N HIS A 99 -7.86 8.47 -16.55
CA HIS A 99 -8.46 8.22 -15.24
C HIS A 99 -9.09 6.82 -15.15
N ASN A 100 -9.79 6.37 -16.20
CA ASN A 100 -10.41 5.05 -16.21
C ASN A 100 -9.38 3.92 -16.01
N HIS A 101 -8.17 4.06 -16.58
CA HIS A 101 -7.10 3.07 -16.39
C HIS A 101 -6.60 3.00 -14.94
N PHE A 102 -6.77 4.04 -14.12
CA PHE A 102 -6.40 4.03 -12.70
C PHE A 102 -7.38 3.26 -11.80
N HIS A 103 -8.50 2.78 -12.34
CA HIS A 103 -9.33 1.75 -11.68
C HIS A 103 -8.72 0.33 -11.76
N LEU A 104 -7.60 0.18 -12.47
CA LEU A 104 -6.81 -1.05 -12.55
C LEU A 104 -7.59 -2.27 -13.09
N GLU A 105 -8.63 -2.03 -13.88
CA GLU A 105 -9.40 -3.10 -14.52
C GLU A 105 -8.54 -3.99 -15.41
N CYS A 106 -7.50 -3.43 -16.04
CA CYS A 106 -6.54 -4.21 -16.82
C CYS A 106 -5.85 -5.29 -15.99
N ILE A 107 -5.54 -5.03 -14.72
CA ILE A 107 -4.92 -6.03 -13.83
C ILE A 107 -5.92 -7.13 -13.53
N LYS A 108 -7.16 -6.77 -13.17
CA LYS A 108 -8.24 -7.73 -12.89
C LYS A 108 -8.57 -8.61 -14.11
N ALA A 109 -8.59 -8.01 -15.28
CA ALA A 109 -8.85 -8.68 -16.55
C ALA A 109 -7.61 -9.42 -17.13
N LYS A 110 -6.44 -9.34 -16.46
CA LYS A 110 -5.16 -9.87 -16.96
C LYS A 110 -4.83 -9.36 -18.37
N ALA A 111 -5.20 -8.12 -18.67
CA ALA A 111 -5.00 -7.47 -19.94
C ALA A 111 -3.73 -6.59 -19.94
N ASN A 112 -3.08 -6.50 -21.09
CA ASN A 112 -1.89 -5.67 -21.27
C ASN A 112 -2.31 -4.21 -21.55
N LEU A 113 -1.74 -3.26 -20.81
CA LEU A 113 -1.86 -1.84 -21.10
C LEU A 113 -0.56 -1.34 -21.74
N ILE A 114 -0.65 -0.84 -22.97
CA ILE A 114 0.49 -0.30 -23.72
C ILE A 114 0.29 1.20 -23.92
N LEU A 115 1.22 2.01 -23.44
CA LEU A 115 1.22 3.46 -23.64
C LEU A 115 2.06 3.80 -24.89
N LEU A 116 1.41 4.34 -25.92
CA LEU A 116 2.03 4.73 -27.18
C LEU A 116 2.07 6.25 -27.34
N GLY A 117 3.14 6.77 -27.95
CA GLY A 117 3.28 8.20 -28.23
C GLY A 117 4.74 8.65 -28.36
N GLY A 118 4.95 9.88 -28.84
CA GLY A 118 6.27 10.51 -28.98
C GLY A 118 7.05 10.64 -27.66
N VAL A 119 8.36 10.84 -27.76
CA VAL A 119 9.25 11.00 -26.59
C VAL A 119 8.83 12.21 -25.76
N GLY A 120 8.96 12.14 -24.43
CA GLY A 120 8.67 13.29 -23.53
C GLY A 120 7.20 13.52 -23.19
N LEU A 121 6.26 12.73 -23.72
CA LEU A 121 4.81 12.89 -23.45
C LEU A 121 4.33 12.27 -22.12
N GLY A 122 5.22 12.01 -21.17
CA GLY A 122 4.83 11.50 -19.85
C GLY A 122 4.46 10.00 -19.78
N LYS A 123 4.77 9.18 -20.79
CA LYS A 123 4.45 7.73 -20.77
C LYS A 123 5.07 6.98 -19.58
N THR A 124 6.38 7.14 -19.36
CA THR A 124 7.06 6.53 -18.21
C THR A 124 6.53 7.08 -16.89
N TRP A 125 6.14 8.35 -16.88
CA TRP A 125 5.54 8.98 -15.71
C TRP A 125 4.19 8.33 -15.38
N LEU A 126 3.32 8.16 -16.39
CA LEU A 126 1.99 7.55 -16.22
C LEU A 126 2.11 6.08 -15.83
N ALA A 127 3.07 5.35 -16.40
CA ALA A 127 3.36 3.98 -16.01
C ALA A 127 3.81 3.87 -14.53
N CYS A 128 4.69 4.76 -14.07
CA CYS A 128 5.07 4.82 -12.65
C CYS A 128 3.88 5.18 -11.75
N ALA A 129 3.06 6.14 -12.14
CA ALA A 129 1.87 6.54 -11.38
C ALA A 129 0.84 5.41 -11.29
N LEU A 130 0.61 4.69 -12.39
CA LEU A 130 -0.27 3.53 -12.42
C LEU A 130 0.25 2.40 -11.52
N GLY A 131 1.56 2.11 -11.61
CA GLY A 131 2.20 1.13 -10.72
C GLY A 131 2.12 1.52 -9.25
N HIS A 132 2.29 2.81 -8.93
CA HIS A 132 2.11 3.31 -7.57
C HIS A 132 0.67 3.12 -7.08
N GLN A 133 -0.32 3.43 -7.91
CA GLN A 133 -1.73 3.19 -7.59
C GLN A 133 -2.01 1.70 -7.37
N ALA A 134 -1.45 0.82 -8.21
CA ALA A 134 -1.56 -0.62 -8.02
C ALA A 134 -0.96 -1.09 -6.68
N CYS A 135 0.17 -0.53 -6.24
CA CYS A 135 0.70 -0.83 -4.91
C CYS A 135 -0.23 -0.39 -3.77
N ARG A 136 -0.94 0.73 -3.92
CA ARG A 136 -1.94 1.21 -2.94
C ARG A 136 -3.15 0.29 -2.87
N GLU A 137 -3.61 -0.23 -4.01
CA GLU A 137 -4.69 -1.21 -4.10
C GLU A 137 -4.26 -2.64 -3.70
N GLY A 138 -3.01 -2.82 -3.27
CA GLY A 138 -2.52 -4.07 -2.71
C GLY A 138 -1.80 -5.00 -3.69
N TYR A 139 -1.64 -4.60 -4.95
CA TYR A 139 -0.91 -5.37 -5.94
C TYR A 139 0.61 -5.24 -5.77
N THR A 140 1.32 -6.35 -5.98
CA THR A 140 2.78 -6.33 -6.11
C THR A 140 3.11 -5.85 -7.52
N VAL A 141 4.04 -4.91 -7.65
CA VAL A 141 4.46 -4.35 -8.94
C VAL A 141 5.97 -4.51 -9.07
N VAL A 142 6.47 -4.60 -10.30
CA VAL A 142 7.90 -4.51 -10.61
C VAL A 142 8.10 -3.58 -11.82
N SER A 143 8.98 -2.59 -11.68
CA SER A 143 9.35 -1.69 -12.75
C SER A 143 10.72 -2.06 -13.31
N LEU A 144 10.80 -2.29 -14.62
CA LEU A 144 12.03 -2.72 -15.30
C LEU A 144 12.23 -1.91 -16.58
N ARG A 145 13.49 -1.65 -16.92
CA ARG A 145 13.85 -1.14 -18.25
C ARG A 145 14.00 -2.31 -19.19
N LEU A 146 13.23 -2.31 -20.28
CA LEU A 146 13.24 -3.40 -21.26
C LEU A 146 14.65 -3.74 -21.79
N PRO A 147 15.52 -2.77 -22.17
CA PRO A 147 16.86 -3.11 -22.68
C PRO A 147 17.70 -3.89 -21.66
N ARG A 148 17.61 -3.53 -20.38
CA ARG A 148 18.32 -4.22 -19.30
C ARG A 148 17.80 -5.63 -19.11
N LEU A 149 16.47 -5.81 -19.13
CA LEU A 149 15.85 -7.13 -19.04
C LEU A 149 16.31 -8.05 -20.19
N LEU A 150 16.38 -7.52 -21.40
CA LEU A 150 16.82 -8.27 -22.59
C LEU A 150 18.29 -8.69 -22.52
N GLN A 151 19.15 -7.92 -21.84
CA GLN A 151 20.54 -8.31 -21.60
C GLN A 151 20.69 -9.34 -20.47
N GLU A 152 19.89 -9.22 -19.40
CA GLU A 152 19.95 -10.12 -18.25
C GLU A 152 19.38 -11.52 -18.57
N LEU A 153 18.41 -11.63 -19.49
CA LEU A 153 17.74 -12.88 -19.84
C LEU A 153 18.70 -13.95 -20.43
N PRO A 154 19.53 -13.67 -21.45
CA PRO A 154 20.50 -14.63 -21.99
C PRO A 154 21.57 -15.02 -20.98
N MET A 155 22.10 -14.06 -20.21
CA MET A 155 23.11 -14.32 -19.18
C MET A 155 22.56 -15.25 -18.09
N ALA A 156 21.33 -15.01 -17.65
CA ALA A 156 20.67 -15.87 -16.66
C ALA A 156 20.46 -17.31 -17.17
N LYS A 157 20.26 -17.49 -18.49
CA LYS A 157 20.18 -18.83 -19.11
C LYS A 157 21.54 -19.53 -19.12
N GLY A 158 22.63 -18.81 -19.41
CA GLY A 158 23.99 -19.35 -19.37
C GLY A 158 24.45 -19.76 -17.97
N ASP A 159 24.13 -18.96 -16.96
CA ASP A 159 24.63 -19.15 -15.58
C ASP A 159 23.70 -19.99 -14.69
N GLY A 160 22.63 -20.59 -15.24
CA GLY A 160 21.64 -21.35 -14.47
C GLY A 160 20.75 -20.52 -13.51
N ARG A 161 20.83 -19.18 -13.55
CA ARG A 161 20.02 -18.26 -12.73
C ARG A 161 18.62 -18.00 -13.29
N TYR A 162 18.33 -18.49 -14.50
CA TYR A 162 17.08 -18.29 -15.21
C TYR A 162 15.81 -18.68 -14.42
N PRO A 163 15.76 -19.83 -13.72
CA PRO A 163 14.57 -20.20 -12.94
C PRO A 163 14.27 -19.19 -11.81
N LYS A 164 15.30 -18.65 -11.17
CA LYS A 164 15.17 -17.63 -10.11
C LYS A 164 14.65 -16.32 -10.67
N LEU A 165 15.20 -15.87 -11.80
CA LEU A 165 14.75 -14.65 -12.48
C LEU A 165 13.29 -14.77 -12.92
N ARG A 166 12.92 -15.90 -13.56
CA ARG A 166 11.54 -16.17 -13.99
C ARG A 166 10.57 -16.20 -12.79
N ALA A 167 10.94 -16.88 -11.71
CA ALA A 167 10.12 -16.95 -10.50
C ALA A 167 9.93 -15.57 -9.85
N SER A 168 10.96 -14.72 -9.89
CA SER A 168 10.86 -13.35 -9.37
C SER A 168 9.87 -12.49 -10.16
N LEU A 169 9.78 -12.67 -11.49
CA LEU A 169 8.83 -11.94 -12.34
C LEU A 169 7.42 -12.53 -12.29
N ALA A 170 7.30 -13.86 -12.16
CA ALA A 170 6.02 -14.56 -12.07
C ALA A 170 5.29 -14.31 -10.73
N LYS A 171 6.02 -14.06 -9.64
CA LYS A 171 5.42 -13.70 -8.33
C LYS A 171 4.73 -12.34 -8.30
N THR A 172 4.81 -11.57 -9.39
CA THR A 172 4.23 -10.23 -9.54
C THR A 172 2.93 -10.24 -10.34
N ALA A 173 2.44 -11.41 -10.80
CA ALA A 173 1.23 -11.58 -11.59
C ALA A 173 0.09 -12.27 -10.82
#